data_AF-A0A536B795-F1
#
_entry.id   AF-A0A536B795-F1
#
_cell.length_a   1.000
_cell.length_b   1.000
_cell.length_c   1.000
_cell.angle_alpha   90.00
_cell.angle_beta   90.00
_cell.angle_gamma   90.00
#
_symmetry.space_group_name_H-M   'P 1'
#
loop_
_entity.id
_entity.type
_entity.pdbx_description
1 polymer ?
#
loop_
_entity_poly.entity_id
_entity_poly.type
_entity_poly.pdbx_seq_one_letter_code
_entity_poly.pdbx_strand_id
1 'polypeptide(L)'
;MKRLIVVAMLTLGAIALPATATAAPARTNLFIAHLVGDQETPPNDSLAQGQVIMHLNADGTVSYKLIVANITNVIMAHIHVAPRGVAGPIRQWLYPVSGPPPQLRPGRTDGILGSKPAMRT
;
A
#
# COMPACT_ATOMS: atom_id res chain seq x y z
N MET A 1 40.48 23.85 71.95
CA MET A 1 40.30 24.50 70.64
C MET A 1 39.47 23.56 69.77
N LYS A 2 38.21 23.91 69.48
CA LYS A 2 37.28 23.12 68.66
C LYS A 2 37.54 23.40 67.18
N ARG A 3 37.71 22.37 66.34
CA ARG A 3 37.43 22.45 64.90
C ARG A 3 36.73 21.16 64.45
N LEU A 4 35.45 21.33 64.15
CA LEU A 4 34.52 20.36 63.58
C LEU A 4 34.96 20.06 62.13
N ILE A 5 34.96 18.79 61.73
CA ILE A 5 35.12 18.39 60.33
C ILE A 5 33.71 18.28 59.74
N VAL A 6 33.40 19.15 58.78
CA VAL A 6 32.14 19.15 58.02
C VAL A 6 32.28 18.20 56.84
N VAL A 7 31.30 17.29 56.72
CA VAL A 7 31.10 16.39 55.58
C VAL A 7 30.61 17.20 54.38
N ALA A 8 31.27 17.08 53.23
CA ALA A 8 30.76 17.58 51.96
C ALA A 8 30.26 16.39 51.12
N MET A 9 28.94 16.18 51.09
CA MET A 9 28.29 15.32 50.12
C MET A 9 28.37 15.97 48.73
N LEU A 10 29.04 15.31 47.80
CA LEU A 10 29.12 15.69 46.39
C LEU A 10 27.84 15.21 45.67
N THR A 11 26.92 16.11 45.35
CA THR A 11 25.75 15.78 44.52
C THR A 11 26.14 15.84 43.04
N LEU A 12 26.06 14.70 42.36
CA LEU A 12 26.29 14.58 40.92
C LEU A 12 25.04 15.12 40.17
N GLY A 13 25.19 16.27 39.50
CA GLY A 13 24.13 16.82 38.65
C GLY A 13 24.00 16.03 37.35
N ALA A 14 22.84 15.42 37.11
CA ALA A 14 22.52 14.77 35.85
C ALA A 14 22.24 15.84 34.77
N ILE A 15 23.11 15.91 33.76
CA ILE A 15 22.91 16.75 32.57
C ILE A 15 21.90 16.02 31.66
N ALA A 16 20.69 16.56 31.55
CA ALA A 16 19.69 16.06 30.59
C ALA A 16 20.05 16.55 29.18
N LEU A 17 20.42 15.63 28.28
CA LEU A 17 20.54 15.93 26.86
C LEU A 17 19.13 16.07 26.25
N PRO A 18 18.88 17.08 25.40
CA PRO A 18 17.63 17.15 24.65
C PRO A 18 17.59 16.02 23.60
N ALA A 19 16.66 15.08 23.77
CA ALA A 19 16.34 14.10 22.74
C ALA A 19 15.59 14.81 21.60
N THR A 20 16.24 15.01 20.47
CA THR A 20 15.57 15.46 19.25
C THR A 20 14.73 14.30 18.69
N ALA A 21 13.42 14.35 18.91
CA ALA A 21 12.50 13.39 18.28
C ALA A 21 12.49 13.63 16.76
N THR A 22 13.06 12.69 16.00
CA THR A 22 12.93 12.68 14.54
C THR A 22 11.49 12.30 14.20
N ALA A 23 10.74 13.19 13.57
CA ALA A 23 9.41 12.87 13.06
C ALA A 23 9.52 11.72 12.05
N ALA A 24 8.77 10.64 12.27
CA ALA A 24 8.65 9.56 11.29
C ALA A 24 8.04 10.12 10.00
N PRO A 25 8.49 9.68 8.80
CA PRO A 25 7.89 10.10 7.55
C PRO A 25 6.40 9.78 7.56
N ALA A 26 5.58 10.72 7.10
CA ALA A 26 4.14 10.51 6.97
C ALA A 26 3.88 9.29 6.08
N ARG A 27 3.16 8.30 6.60
CA ARG A 27 2.72 7.16 5.78
C ARG A 27 1.73 7.69 4.75
N THR A 28 2.00 7.45 3.46
CA THR A 28 0.98 7.67 2.43
C THR A 28 -0.09 6.59 2.59
N ASN A 29 -1.35 7.02 2.65
CA ASN A 29 -2.49 6.12 2.60
C ASN A 29 -2.97 5.92 1.15
N LEU A 30 -2.36 6.61 0.18
CA LEU A 30 -2.66 6.51 -1.24
C LEU A 30 -1.62 5.65 -1.96
N PHE A 31 -2.09 4.63 -2.66
CA PHE A 31 -1.28 3.72 -3.47
C PHE A 31 -1.80 3.71 -4.89
N ILE A 32 -0.89 3.86 -5.86
CA ILE A 32 -1.21 3.94 -7.28
C ILE A 32 -0.31 2.96 -8.02
N ALA A 33 -0.88 2.10 -8.86
CA ALA A 33 -0.13 1.23 -9.75
C ALA A 33 -0.67 1.33 -11.17
N HIS A 34 0.25 1.50 -12.13
CA HIS A 34 -0.04 1.44 -13.56
C HIS A 34 0.16 0.00 -14.03
N LEU A 35 -0.81 -0.53 -14.77
CA LEU A 35 -0.84 -1.92 -15.21
C LEU A 35 -0.61 -1.93 -16.71
N VAL A 36 0.45 -2.63 -17.13
CA VAL A 36 0.87 -2.84 -18.52
C VAL A 36 1.24 -4.31 -18.68
N GLY A 37 1.09 -4.84 -19.89
CA GLY A 37 1.36 -6.25 -20.16
C GLY A 37 2.85 -6.64 -19.98
N ASP A 38 3.78 -5.72 -20.16
CA ASP A 38 5.22 -6.00 -20.01
C ASP A 38 5.66 -6.32 -18.57
N GLN A 39 4.83 -5.97 -17.57
CA GLN A 39 5.05 -6.29 -16.16
C GLN A 39 4.48 -7.65 -15.76
N GLU A 40 3.88 -8.40 -16.70
CA GLU A 40 3.53 -9.81 -16.49
C GLU A 40 4.80 -10.69 -16.58
N THR A 41 4.71 -11.92 -16.08
CA THR A 41 5.80 -12.91 -16.20
C THR A 41 5.22 -14.24 -16.67
N PRO A 42 5.42 -14.62 -17.95
CA PRO A 42 6.13 -13.87 -18.99
C PRO A 42 5.41 -12.56 -19.41
N PRO A 43 6.11 -11.59 -20.02
CA PRO A 43 5.50 -10.39 -20.58
C PRO A 43 4.36 -10.70 -21.56
N ASN A 44 3.37 -9.83 -21.60
CA ASN A 44 2.19 -9.92 -22.44
C ASN A 44 2.15 -8.73 -23.42
N ASP A 45 2.02 -9.02 -24.72
CA ASP A 45 2.08 -8.03 -25.80
C ASP A 45 0.80 -7.18 -25.95
N SER A 46 -0.16 -7.35 -25.04
CA SER A 46 -1.38 -6.55 -25.01
C SER A 46 -1.08 -5.05 -24.87
N LEU A 47 -1.71 -4.24 -25.72
CA LEU A 47 -1.70 -2.78 -25.63
C LEU A 47 -2.73 -2.23 -24.62
N ALA A 48 -3.28 -3.10 -23.77
CA ALA A 48 -4.18 -2.70 -22.71
C ALA A 48 -3.44 -1.88 -21.65
N GLN A 49 -4.13 -0.87 -21.13
CA GLN A 49 -3.64 -0.03 -20.05
C GLN A 49 -4.55 -0.15 -18.84
N GLY A 50 -3.97 -0.09 -17.65
CA GLY A 50 -4.72 -0.04 -16.41
C GLY A 50 -4.14 0.94 -15.40
N GLN A 51 -5.00 1.46 -14.54
CA GLN A 51 -4.63 2.24 -13.38
C GLN A 51 -5.48 1.79 -12.20
N VAL A 52 -4.83 1.32 -11.15
CA VAL A 52 -5.49 1.13 -9.86
C VAL A 52 -5.07 2.25 -8.92
N ILE A 53 -6.06 2.86 -8.28
CA ILE A 53 -5.89 3.83 -7.20
C ILE A 53 -6.53 3.22 -5.96
N MET A 54 -5.74 3.07 -4.90
CA MET A 54 -6.15 2.46 -3.64
C MET A 54 -5.89 3.42 -2.49
N HIS A 55 -6.83 3.48 -1.55
CA HIS A 55 -6.70 4.27 -0.33
C HIS A 55 -6.88 3.36 0.89
N LEU A 56 -5.89 3.38 1.80
CA LEU A 56 -6.01 2.79 3.13
C LEU A 56 -6.84 3.72 4.04
N ASN A 57 -8.04 3.28 4.37
CA ASN A 57 -8.97 4.04 5.21
C ASN A 57 -8.56 3.94 6.69
N ALA A 58 -9.07 4.87 7.51
CA ALA A 58 -8.76 4.93 8.94
C ALA A 58 -9.21 3.69 9.74
N ASP A 59 -10.23 2.98 9.26
CA ASP A 59 -10.74 1.73 9.83
C ASP A 59 -9.92 0.48 9.42
N GLY A 60 -8.82 0.67 8.68
CA GLY A 60 -7.97 -0.40 8.18
C GLY A 60 -8.49 -1.07 6.90
N THR A 61 -9.64 -0.67 6.38
CA THR A 61 -10.15 -1.15 5.09
C THR A 61 -9.46 -0.45 3.92
N VAL A 62 -9.54 -1.04 2.72
CA VAL A 62 -9.05 -0.41 1.49
C VAL A 62 -10.22 -0.08 0.58
N SER A 63 -10.31 1.19 0.17
CA SER A 63 -11.13 1.63 -0.95
C SER A 63 -10.29 1.66 -2.22
N TYR A 64 -10.88 1.35 -3.37
CA TYR A 64 -10.15 1.40 -4.64
C TYR A 64 -11.03 1.67 -5.85
N LYS A 65 -10.38 2.13 -6.91
CA LYS A 65 -10.93 2.23 -8.26
C LYS A 65 -9.91 1.66 -9.25
N LEU A 66 -10.33 0.66 -10.02
CA LEU A 66 -9.57 0.09 -11.13
C LEU A 66 -10.16 0.58 -12.45
N ILE A 67 -9.36 1.32 -13.20
CA ILE A 67 -9.69 1.88 -14.50
C ILE A 67 -8.84 1.17 -15.54
N VAL A 68 -9.43 0.76 -16.66
CA VAL A 68 -8.74 0.12 -17.78
C VAL A 68 -9.05 0.84 -19.07
N ALA A 69 -8.20 0.65 -20.07
CA ALA A 69 -8.43 1.08 -21.43
C ALA A 69 -7.89 0.02 -22.39
N ASN A 70 -8.58 -0.17 -23.50
CA ASN A 70 -8.17 -1.06 -24.59
C ASN A 70 -7.95 -2.54 -24.20
N ILE A 71 -8.58 -3.01 -23.12
CA ILE A 71 -8.56 -4.43 -22.75
C ILE A 71 -9.72 -5.17 -23.40
N THR A 72 -9.48 -6.35 -23.94
CA THR A 72 -10.51 -7.17 -24.59
C THR A 72 -10.66 -8.48 -23.85
N ASN A 73 -11.90 -8.94 -23.62
CA ASN A 73 -12.19 -10.24 -22.98
C ASN A 73 -11.52 -10.40 -21.61
N VAL A 74 -11.54 -9.37 -20.77
CA VAL A 74 -10.92 -9.42 -19.43
C VAL A 74 -11.64 -10.42 -18.53
N ILE A 75 -10.88 -11.23 -17.80
CA ILE A 75 -11.41 -12.27 -16.91
C ILE A 75 -11.13 -12.04 -15.42
N MET A 76 -10.08 -11.27 -15.12
CA MET A 76 -9.62 -11.02 -13.75
C MET A 76 -8.70 -9.80 -13.67
N ALA A 77 -8.59 -9.25 -12.46
CA ALA A 77 -7.51 -8.34 -12.06
C ALA A 77 -7.22 -8.57 -10.58
N HIS A 78 -5.94 -8.64 -10.20
CA HIS A 78 -5.56 -9.02 -8.84
C HIS A 78 -4.15 -8.55 -8.46
N ILE A 79 -3.86 -8.59 -7.16
CA ILE A 79 -2.58 -8.20 -6.56
C ILE A 79 -1.74 -9.45 -6.29
N HIS A 80 -0.50 -9.45 -6.78
CA HIS A 80 0.52 -10.44 -6.42
C HIS A 80 1.39 -9.94 -5.27
N VAL A 81 1.93 -10.88 -4.48
CA VAL A 81 2.94 -10.58 -3.47
C VAL A 81 4.22 -11.33 -3.78
N ALA A 82 5.16 -10.62 -4.40
CA ALA A 82 6.51 -11.07 -4.72
C ALA A 82 7.42 -9.85 -4.95
N PRO A 83 8.75 -10.05 -5.00
CA PRO A 83 9.66 -9.04 -5.53
C PRO A 83 9.24 -8.59 -6.94
N ARG A 84 9.63 -7.37 -7.32
CA ARG A 84 9.36 -6.85 -8.68
C ARG A 84 9.98 -7.78 -9.74
N GLY A 85 9.23 -8.05 -10.81
CA GLY A 85 9.65 -8.94 -11.90
C GLY A 85 9.58 -10.44 -11.57
N VAL A 86 9.08 -10.82 -10.38
CA VAL A 86 8.90 -12.22 -9.99
C VAL A 86 7.40 -12.54 -9.90
N ALA A 87 6.98 -13.62 -10.54
CA ALA A 87 5.61 -14.13 -10.41
C ALA A 87 5.35 -14.57 -8.95
N GLY A 88 4.43 -13.89 -8.27
CA GLY A 88 4.02 -14.21 -6.89
C GLY A 88 2.65 -14.88 -6.80
N PRO A 89 2.26 -15.42 -5.63
CA PRO A 89 0.88 -15.82 -5.40
C PRO A 89 -0.07 -14.62 -5.44
N ILE A 90 -1.30 -14.87 -5.89
CA ILE A 90 -2.40 -13.91 -5.84
C ILE A 90 -2.85 -13.75 -4.38
N ARG A 91 -3.03 -12.50 -3.91
CA ARG A 91 -3.53 -12.20 -2.57
C ARG A 91 -4.88 -11.53 -2.53
N GLN A 92 -5.18 -10.66 -3.47
CA GLN A 92 -6.44 -9.94 -3.48
C GLN A 92 -6.94 -9.76 -4.91
N TRP A 93 -8.20 -10.10 -5.14
CA TRP A 93 -8.89 -9.84 -6.40
C TRP A 93 -9.50 -8.44 -6.39
N LEU A 94 -9.35 -7.75 -7.52
CA LEU A 94 -9.93 -6.43 -7.82
C LEU A 94 -11.05 -6.56 -8.88
N TYR A 95 -10.97 -7.58 -9.72
CA TYR A 95 -12.04 -7.99 -10.63
C TYR A 95 -12.01 -9.52 -10.77
N PRO A 96 -13.14 -10.23 -10.68
CA PRO A 96 -14.44 -9.72 -10.23
C PRO A 96 -14.39 -9.21 -8.79
N VAL A 97 -15.19 -8.20 -8.47
CA VAL A 97 -15.20 -7.59 -7.12
C VAL A 97 -15.68 -8.59 -6.06
N SER A 98 -16.46 -9.60 -6.46
CA SER A 98 -16.90 -10.72 -5.62
C SER A 98 -15.78 -11.69 -5.24
N GLY A 99 -14.59 -11.57 -5.85
CA GLY A 99 -13.52 -12.57 -5.73
C GLY A 99 -13.63 -13.67 -6.78
N PRO A 100 -12.78 -14.72 -6.66
CA PRO A 100 -12.77 -15.85 -7.60
C PRO A 100 -14.10 -16.60 -7.62
N PRO A 101 -14.44 -17.30 -8.72
CA PRO A 101 -13.61 -17.59 -9.91
C PRO A 101 -13.49 -16.40 -10.89
N PRO A 102 -12.58 -16.47 -11.88
CA PRO A 102 -12.57 -15.52 -13.01
C PRO A 102 -13.96 -15.40 -13.65
N GLN A 103 -14.33 -14.19 -14.07
CA GLN A 103 -15.55 -13.95 -14.85
C GLN A 103 -15.20 -13.16 -16.09
N LEU A 104 -15.56 -13.71 -17.24
CA LEU A 104 -15.36 -13.06 -18.52
C LEU A 104 -16.26 -11.83 -18.65
N ARG A 105 -15.65 -10.68 -18.94
CA ARG A 105 -16.30 -9.53 -19.55
C ARG A 105 -15.99 -9.56 -21.05
N PRO A 106 -16.93 -9.98 -21.91
CA PRO A 106 -16.67 -10.10 -23.34
C PRO A 106 -16.50 -8.72 -23.99
N GLY A 107 -15.72 -8.68 -25.05
CA GLY A 107 -15.49 -7.47 -25.86
C GLY A 107 -14.49 -6.49 -25.25
N ARG A 108 -14.37 -5.33 -25.91
CA ARG A 108 -13.47 -4.24 -25.50
C ARG A 108 -14.06 -3.50 -24.31
N THR A 109 -13.22 -3.22 -23.31
CA THR A 109 -13.58 -2.51 -22.09
C THR A 109 -12.69 -1.27 -21.91
N ASP A 110 -13.32 -0.14 -21.64
CA ASP A 110 -12.68 1.10 -21.21
C ASP A 110 -13.45 1.70 -20.03
N GLY A 111 -12.74 2.36 -19.13
CA GLY A 111 -13.30 2.95 -17.92
C GLY A 111 -13.19 2.02 -16.72
N ILE A 112 -14.17 2.09 -15.81
CA ILE A 112 -14.09 1.41 -14.52
C ILE A 112 -14.37 -0.09 -14.70
N LEU A 113 -13.38 -0.92 -14.38
CA LEU A 113 -13.53 -2.37 -14.38
C LEU A 113 -14.00 -2.90 -13.02
N GLY A 114 -13.56 -2.27 -11.93
CA GLY A 114 -13.92 -2.64 -10.56
C GLY A 114 -13.70 -1.50 -9.59
N SER A 115 -14.52 -1.44 -8.54
CA SER A 115 -14.36 -0.46 -7.47
C SER A 115 -14.91 -0.99 -6.15
N LYS A 116 -14.27 -0.61 -5.06
CA LYS A 116 -14.77 -0.77 -3.70
C LYS A 116 -14.77 0.60 -3.02
N PRO A 117 -15.94 1.18 -2.67
CA PRO A 117 -15.97 2.41 -1.91
C PRO A 117 -15.46 2.17 -0.48
N ALA A 118 -15.12 3.26 0.22
CA ALA A 118 -14.90 3.17 1.66
C ALA A 118 -16.19 2.69 2.33
N MET A 119 -16.05 1.82 3.34
CA MET A 119 -17.17 1.46 4.20
C MET A 119 -17.63 2.75 4.89
N ARG A 120 -18.91 3.09 4.77
CA ARG A 120 -19.48 4.17 5.59
C ARG A 120 -19.64 3.60 6.99
N THR A 121 -18.88 4.13 7.94
CA THR A 121 -19.10 3.92 9.38
C THR A 121 -20.35 4.65 9.84
#